data_AF-A0A1V4R586-F1
#
_entry.id   AF-A0A1V4R586-F1
#
_cell.length_a   1.000
_cell.length_b   1.000
_cell.length_c   1.000
_cell.angle_alpha   90.00
_cell.angle_beta   90.00
_cell.angle_gamma   90.00
#
_symmetry.space_group_name_H-M   'P 1'
#
loop_
_entity.id
_entity.type
_entity.pdbx_description
1 polymer ?
#
loop_
_entity_poly.entity_id
_entity_poly.type
_entity_poly.pdbx_seq_one_letter_code
_entity_poly.pdbx_strand_id
1 'polypeptide(L)'
;MVLPINIKELLNGKVVEWERLEFKKGWNPEGTLHSICAFANDINNWGGGYIIIGVEEQEGIPILPPIGLNQNQLDPIQKKLHEICHHIKPNYFPIVEPYNFEGRHILIIWIPGGDTRPYKAPDTISKGSPNFYWIRHFSNTVKANREEEQLLLGMAAKIPFDDRINHHADINDYELNLIKEFLQEINSDFTIQSNTSLEEISHVLQIGRGP
;
A
#
# COMPACT_ATOMS: atom_id res chain seq x y z
N MET A 1 -0.11 13.62 -3.96
CA MET A 1 0.41 13.17 -5.25
C MET A 1 -0.50 12.02 -5.58
N VAL A 2 -1.30 12.17 -6.63
CA VAL A 2 -2.51 11.36 -6.78
C VAL A 2 -2.14 9.90 -7.00
N LEU A 3 -2.77 8.99 -6.25
CA LEU A 3 -2.60 7.55 -6.42
C LEU A 3 -2.93 7.12 -7.87
N PRO A 4 -2.19 6.16 -8.45
CA PRO A 4 -2.39 5.72 -9.83
C PRO A 4 -3.59 4.80 -10.04
N ILE A 5 -4.62 4.90 -9.20
CA ILE A 5 -5.79 4.04 -9.20
C ILE A 5 -7.08 4.85 -9.09
N ASN A 6 -8.18 4.33 -9.63
CA ASN A 6 -9.49 4.93 -9.49
C ASN A 6 -10.09 4.63 -8.12
N ILE A 7 -10.06 5.61 -7.21
CA ILE A 7 -10.52 5.42 -5.83
C ILE A 7 -12.03 5.16 -5.78
N LYS A 8 -12.80 5.75 -6.71
CA LYS A 8 -14.25 5.55 -6.75
C LYS A 8 -14.60 4.11 -7.11
N GLU A 9 -13.90 3.49 -8.06
CA GLU A 9 -14.15 2.09 -8.43
C GLU A 9 -13.71 1.14 -7.33
N LEU A 10 -12.57 1.43 -6.68
CA LEU A 10 -12.08 0.66 -5.54
C LEU A 10 -13.10 0.64 -4.38
N LEU A 11 -13.69 1.80 -4.05
CA LEU A 11 -14.71 1.89 -2.99
C LEU A 11 -16.06 1.28 -3.38
N ASN A 12 -16.39 1.23 -4.68
CA ASN A 12 -17.66 0.67 -5.16
C ASN A 12 -17.64 -0.85 -5.38
N GLY A 13 -16.55 -1.54 -5.00
CA GLY A 13 -16.52 -3.00 -4.89
C GLY A 13 -16.61 -3.78 -6.21
N LYS A 14 -16.37 -3.13 -7.35
CA LYS A 14 -16.35 -3.81 -8.66
C LYS A 14 -15.04 -4.56 -8.94
N VAL A 15 -14.01 -4.33 -8.13
CA VAL A 15 -12.67 -4.87 -8.33
C VAL A 15 -12.48 -6.12 -7.46
N VAL A 16 -12.08 -7.24 -8.06
CA VAL A 16 -11.97 -8.59 -7.47
C VAL A 16 -10.77 -8.72 -6.49
N GLU A 17 -10.24 -7.61 -5.99
CA GLU A 17 -8.99 -7.54 -5.22
C GLU A 17 -9.22 -7.37 -3.70
N TRP A 18 -10.24 -8.02 -3.13
CA TRP A 18 -10.60 -7.85 -1.72
C TRP A 18 -9.45 -8.12 -0.74
N GLU A 19 -8.57 -9.08 -1.04
CA GLU A 19 -7.43 -9.40 -0.18
C GLU A 19 -6.34 -8.32 -0.21
N ARG A 20 -6.36 -7.43 -1.20
CA ARG A 20 -5.47 -6.26 -1.32
C ARG A 20 -6.07 -5.01 -0.69
N LEU A 21 -7.28 -5.07 -0.18
CA LEU A 21 -7.96 -3.96 0.47
C LEU A 21 -8.13 -4.23 1.96
N GLU A 22 -8.18 -3.18 2.76
CA GLU A 22 -8.66 -3.24 4.14
C GLU A 22 -9.30 -1.92 4.51
N PHE A 23 -10.55 -2.01 4.96
CA PHE A 23 -11.32 -0.86 5.38
C PHE A 23 -11.29 -0.77 6.91
N LYS A 24 -10.99 0.42 7.42
CA LYS A 24 -10.98 0.69 8.86
C LYS A 24 -11.94 1.83 9.15
N LYS A 25 -12.98 1.55 9.96
CA LYS A 25 -13.95 2.54 10.44
C LYS A 25 -13.27 3.75 11.10
N GLY A 26 -12.17 3.51 11.80
CA GLY A 26 -11.42 4.56 12.50
C GLY A 26 -9.94 4.24 12.63
N TRP A 27 -9.22 5.11 13.31
CA TRP A 27 -7.78 5.02 13.48
C TRP A 27 -7.39 4.03 14.59
N ASN A 28 -6.64 2.99 14.23
CA ASN A 28 -6.01 2.06 15.17
C ASN A 28 -4.51 1.92 14.81
N PRO A 29 -3.58 2.53 15.58
CA PRO A 29 -2.16 2.49 15.28
C PRO A 29 -1.57 1.07 15.18
N GLU A 30 -1.85 0.20 16.16
CA GLU A 30 -1.26 -1.15 16.22
C GLU A 30 -1.76 -2.01 15.07
N GLY A 31 -3.08 -2.09 14.89
CA GLY A 31 -3.66 -2.86 13.80
C GLY A 31 -3.26 -2.33 12.42
N THR A 32 -3.07 -1.01 12.27
CA THR A 32 -2.58 -0.44 11.00
C THR A 32 -1.11 -0.78 10.77
N LEU A 33 -0.26 -0.73 11.81
CA LEU A 33 1.15 -1.12 11.72
C LEU A 33 1.31 -2.57 11.28
N HIS A 34 0.53 -3.48 11.87
CA HIS A 34 0.55 -4.90 11.50
C HIS A 34 0.14 -5.11 10.04
N SER A 35 -0.93 -4.44 9.60
CA SER A 35 -1.39 -4.53 8.21
C SER A 35 -0.41 -3.93 7.22
N ILE A 36 0.26 -2.82 7.54
CA ILE A 36 1.33 -2.26 6.71
C ILE A 36 2.47 -3.29 6.58
N CYS A 37 2.91 -3.89 7.69
CA CYS A 37 3.95 -4.91 7.66
C CYS A 37 3.53 -6.14 6.83
N ALA A 38 2.27 -6.56 6.93
CA ALA A 38 1.74 -7.69 6.18
C ALA A 38 1.68 -7.44 4.67
N PHE A 39 1.16 -6.29 4.27
CA PHE A 39 1.14 -5.89 2.86
C PHE A 39 2.53 -5.67 2.29
N ALA A 40 3.44 -5.09 3.05
CA ALA A 40 4.83 -4.91 2.62
C ALA A 40 5.56 -6.25 2.45
N ASN A 41 5.19 -7.29 3.21
CA ASN A 41 5.72 -8.65 3.06
C ASN A 41 5.17 -9.38 1.84
N ASP A 42 3.94 -9.06 1.42
CA ASP A 42 3.34 -9.51 0.17
C ASP A 42 3.61 -11.00 -0.13
N ILE A 43 3.22 -11.88 0.79
CA ILE A 43 3.55 -13.32 0.74
C ILE A 43 3.04 -14.01 -0.54
N ASN A 44 1.98 -13.47 -1.14
CA ASN A 44 1.38 -13.97 -2.38
C ASN A 44 1.93 -13.29 -3.65
N ASN A 45 2.86 -12.34 -3.53
CA ASN A 45 3.40 -11.52 -4.62
C ASN A 45 2.31 -10.83 -5.47
N TRP A 46 1.36 -10.16 -4.82
CA TRP A 46 0.32 -9.38 -5.50
C TRP A 46 0.68 -7.91 -5.70
N GLY A 47 1.87 -7.50 -5.27
CA GLY A 47 2.33 -6.10 -5.32
C GLY A 47 1.83 -5.29 -4.13
N GLY A 48 1.45 -5.92 -3.02
CA GLY A 48 0.97 -5.26 -1.80
C GLY A 48 -0.51 -4.89 -1.83
N GLY A 49 -0.90 -3.79 -1.18
CA GLY A 49 -2.31 -3.41 -1.04
C GLY A 49 -2.59 -2.02 -0.47
N TYR A 50 -3.82 -1.80 -0.03
CA TYR A 50 -4.36 -0.52 0.40
C TYR A 50 -5.08 -0.66 1.74
N ILE A 51 -4.89 0.33 2.61
CA ILE A 51 -5.68 0.51 3.84
C ILE A 51 -6.45 1.82 3.69
N ILE A 52 -7.76 1.78 3.87
CA ILE A 52 -8.63 2.95 3.78
C ILE A 52 -9.24 3.22 5.16
N ILE A 53 -8.85 4.33 5.77
CA ILE A 53 -9.35 4.76 7.09
C ILE A 53 -10.50 5.76 6.92
N GLY A 54 -11.57 5.56 7.69
CA GLY A 54 -12.80 6.33 7.63
C GLY A 54 -13.92 5.63 6.87
N VAL A 55 -13.72 4.38 6.46
CA VAL A 55 -14.70 3.54 5.77
C VAL A 55 -15.00 2.34 6.66
N GLU A 56 -16.26 2.13 7.01
CA GLU A 56 -16.69 0.93 7.73
C GLU A 56 -16.87 -0.22 6.74
N GLU A 57 -16.66 -1.44 7.22
CA GLU A 57 -16.82 -2.66 6.45
C GLU A 57 -17.81 -3.58 7.14
N GLN A 58 -18.61 -4.28 6.35
CA GLN A 58 -19.42 -5.40 6.80
C GLN A 58 -19.22 -6.56 5.84
N GLU A 59 -18.70 -7.68 6.36
CA GLU A 59 -18.48 -8.92 5.60
C GLU A 59 -17.63 -8.73 4.32
N GLY A 60 -16.54 -7.95 4.38
CA GLY A 60 -15.72 -7.67 3.20
C GLY A 60 -16.15 -6.43 2.42
N ILE A 61 -17.38 -5.94 2.64
CA ILE A 61 -17.99 -4.92 1.77
C ILE A 61 -17.93 -3.55 2.45
N PRO A 62 -17.40 -2.50 1.80
CA PRO A 62 -17.40 -1.15 2.34
C PRO A 62 -18.84 -0.61 2.43
N ILE A 63 -19.18 -0.04 3.57
CA ILE A 63 -20.45 0.64 3.79
C ILE A 63 -20.31 2.08 3.30
N LEU A 64 -21.14 2.44 2.32
CA LEU A 64 -21.21 3.79 1.74
C LEU A 64 -22.54 4.48 2.13
N PRO A 65 -22.55 5.82 2.31
CA PRO A 65 -21.39 6.72 2.27
C PRO A 65 -20.45 6.46 3.45
N PRO A 66 -19.14 6.73 3.29
CA PRO A 66 -18.18 6.49 4.36
C PRO A 66 -18.49 7.39 5.55
N ILE A 67 -18.19 6.91 6.76
CA ILE A 67 -18.31 7.72 7.98
C ILE A 67 -17.40 8.94 7.89
N GLY A 68 -16.22 8.73 7.32
CA GLY A 68 -15.18 9.72 7.16
C GLY A 68 -14.44 10.04 8.45
N LEU A 69 -13.42 10.86 8.28
CA LEU A 69 -12.58 11.43 9.31
C LEU A 69 -12.87 12.91 9.43
N ASN A 70 -12.78 13.45 10.65
CA ASN A 70 -12.80 14.89 10.82
C ASN A 70 -11.50 15.49 10.28
N GLN A 71 -11.57 16.69 9.70
CA GLN A 71 -10.41 17.35 9.10
C GLN A 71 -9.25 17.54 10.09
N ASN A 72 -9.57 17.77 11.37
CA ASN A 72 -8.59 17.90 12.45
C ASN A 72 -7.91 16.58 12.83
N GLN A 73 -8.37 15.42 12.34
CA GLN A 73 -7.75 14.12 12.60
C GLN A 73 -6.71 13.73 11.54
N LEU A 74 -6.77 14.31 10.33
CA LEU A 74 -5.91 13.92 9.22
C LEU A 74 -4.41 14.14 9.48
N ASP A 75 -4.03 15.30 10.00
CA ASP A 75 -2.63 15.63 10.33
C ASP A 75 -2.09 14.81 11.52
N PRO A 76 -2.83 14.69 12.66
CA PRO A 76 -2.42 13.79 13.75
C PRO A 76 -2.22 12.34 13.32
N ILE A 77 -3.08 11.79 12.47
CA ILE A 77 -2.95 10.41 11.99
C ILE A 77 -1.67 10.27 11.15
N GLN A 78 -1.39 11.21 10.24
CA GLN A 78 -0.16 11.16 9.42
C GLN A 78 1.12 11.25 10.27
N LYS A 79 1.14 12.14 11.28
CA LYS A 79 2.27 12.21 12.22
C LYS A 79 2.45 10.91 13.00
N LYS A 80 1.34 10.30 13.43
CA LYS A 80 1.39 9.02 14.13
C LYS A 80 1.82 7.89 13.20
N LEU A 81 1.37 7.87 11.94
CA LEU A 81 1.82 6.93 10.91
C LEU A 81 3.33 6.99 10.73
N HIS A 82 3.88 8.21 10.60
CA HIS A 82 5.33 8.39 10.50
C HIS A 82 6.05 7.80 11.71
N GLU A 83 5.59 8.10 12.93
CA GLU A 83 6.18 7.56 14.17
C GLU A 83 6.14 6.03 14.21
N ILE A 84 4.99 5.42 13.93
CA ILE A 84 4.84 3.96 14.06
C ILE A 84 5.58 3.18 12.97
N CYS A 85 5.72 3.75 11.76
CA CYS A 85 6.43 3.10 10.66
C CYS A 85 7.92 2.90 10.96
N HIS A 86 8.54 3.74 11.82
CA HIS A 86 9.91 3.53 12.30
C HIS A 86 10.08 2.26 13.14
N HIS A 87 8.98 1.64 13.60
CA HIS A 87 9.05 0.34 14.29
C HIS A 87 9.12 -0.85 13.33
N ILE A 88 8.87 -0.66 12.03
CA ILE A 88 9.04 -1.70 11.03
C ILE A 88 10.53 -1.91 10.75
N LYS A 89 10.97 -3.17 10.69
CA LYS A 89 12.36 -3.55 10.42
C LYS A 89 12.46 -4.56 9.27
N PRO A 90 13.20 -4.29 8.18
CA PRO A 90 13.86 -3.03 7.84
C PRO A 90 12.88 -1.84 7.74
N ASN A 91 13.41 -0.60 7.73
CA ASN A 91 12.56 0.59 7.65
C ASN A 91 11.69 0.55 6.40
N TYR A 92 10.40 0.82 6.57
CA TYR A 92 9.44 0.86 5.47
C TYR A 92 8.43 1.99 5.70
N PHE A 93 8.15 2.78 4.67
CA PHE A 93 7.19 3.88 4.72
C PHE A 93 6.19 3.76 3.56
N PRO A 94 4.89 3.62 3.84
CA PRO A 94 3.87 3.59 2.79
C PRO A 94 3.60 5.00 2.24
N ILE A 95 2.91 5.06 1.11
CA ILE A 95 2.41 6.31 0.52
C ILE A 95 1.05 6.62 1.14
N VAL A 96 0.87 7.83 1.67
CA VAL A 96 -0.35 8.23 2.36
C VAL A 96 -0.97 9.43 1.67
N GLU A 97 -2.26 9.35 1.33
CA GLU A 97 -2.99 10.44 0.67
C GLU A 97 -4.38 10.65 1.32
N PRO A 98 -4.66 11.86 1.84
CA PRO A 98 -6.01 12.26 2.21
C PRO A 98 -6.89 12.40 0.96
N TYR A 99 -8.09 11.82 0.99
CA TYR A 99 -9.01 11.85 -0.14
C TYR A 99 -10.40 12.32 0.32
N ASN A 100 -11.13 13.03 -0.54
CA ASN A 100 -12.50 13.46 -0.26
C ASN A 100 -13.46 12.67 -1.14
N PHE A 101 -14.20 11.74 -0.54
CA PHE A 101 -15.21 10.93 -1.21
C PHE A 101 -16.60 11.35 -0.73
N GLU A 102 -17.45 11.81 -1.66
CA GLU A 102 -18.84 12.23 -1.36
C GLU A 102 -18.96 13.27 -0.23
N GLY A 103 -18.00 14.19 -0.12
CA GLY A 103 -17.97 15.24 0.91
C GLY A 103 -17.47 14.76 2.27
N ARG A 104 -16.94 13.54 2.36
CA ARG A 104 -16.34 12.95 3.55
C ARG A 104 -14.84 12.74 3.33
N HIS A 105 -14.03 13.17 4.30
CA HIS A 105 -12.60 12.92 4.24
C HIS A 105 -12.30 11.47 4.64
N ILE A 106 -11.46 10.80 3.87
CA ILE A 106 -10.89 9.48 4.18
C ILE A 106 -9.37 9.57 4.06
N LEU A 107 -8.66 8.61 4.65
CA LEU A 107 -7.21 8.51 4.50
C LEU A 107 -6.86 7.22 3.79
N ILE A 108 -6.19 7.32 2.66
CA ILE A 108 -5.75 6.17 1.88
C ILE A 108 -4.28 5.95 2.17
N ILE A 109 -3.94 4.73 2.56
CA ILE A 109 -2.57 4.28 2.74
C ILE A 109 -2.32 3.24 1.65
N TRP A 110 -1.42 3.53 0.72
CA TRP A 110 -0.96 2.60 -0.29
C TRP A 110 0.35 1.97 0.14
N ILE A 111 0.36 0.63 0.21
CA ILE A 111 1.45 -0.20 0.71
C ILE A 111 1.92 -1.12 -0.41
N PRO A 112 2.82 -0.67 -1.30
CA PRO A 112 3.42 -1.54 -2.29
C PRO A 112 4.23 -2.67 -1.65
N GLY A 113 4.30 -3.82 -2.31
CA GLY A 113 5.21 -4.90 -1.93
C GLY A 113 6.64 -4.37 -1.80
N GLY A 114 7.29 -4.62 -0.67
CA GLY A 114 8.57 -3.98 -0.38
C GLY A 114 9.76 -4.72 -0.99
N ASP A 115 10.86 -4.00 -1.17
CA ASP A 115 12.03 -4.52 -1.88
C ASP A 115 13.00 -5.27 -0.95
N THR A 116 13.07 -4.83 0.29
CA THR A 116 13.93 -5.41 1.33
C THR A 116 13.16 -6.40 2.21
N ARG A 117 12.19 -7.11 1.63
CA ARG A 117 11.46 -8.19 2.32
C ARG A 117 12.47 -9.21 2.88
N PRO A 118 12.18 -9.82 4.05
CA PRO A 118 10.96 -9.68 4.82
C PRO A 118 11.04 -8.61 5.93
N TYR A 119 9.91 -7.98 6.20
CA TYR A 119 9.69 -6.97 7.22
C TYR A 119 9.10 -7.57 8.50
N LYS A 120 9.51 -7.02 9.64
CA LYS A 120 8.96 -7.31 10.96
C LYS A 120 8.39 -6.06 11.59
N ALA A 121 7.35 -6.22 12.40
CA ALA A 121 6.83 -5.17 13.26
C ALA A 121 6.61 -5.71 14.69
N PRO A 122 6.66 -4.84 15.70
CA PRO A 122 6.43 -5.26 17.09
C PRO A 122 4.99 -5.73 17.29
N ASP A 123 4.80 -6.65 18.22
CA ASP A 123 3.47 -7.12 18.61
C ASP A 123 2.60 -5.99 19.16
N THR A 124 3.22 -5.12 19.94
CA THR A 124 2.60 -3.93 20.52
C THR A 124 3.51 -2.73 20.35
N ILE A 125 2.95 -1.52 20.22
CA ILE A 125 3.72 -0.27 20.14
C ILE A 125 4.18 0.13 21.55
N SER A 126 4.97 -0.73 22.17
CA SER A 126 5.56 -0.55 23.48
C SER A 126 7.05 -0.86 23.41
N LYS A 127 7.85 -0.19 24.26
CA LYS A 127 9.30 -0.42 24.29
C LYS A 127 9.59 -1.85 24.72
N GLY A 128 10.43 -2.55 23.96
CA GLY A 128 10.85 -3.93 24.25
C GLY A 128 9.90 -5.01 23.76
N SER A 129 8.83 -4.66 23.04
CA SER A 129 7.93 -5.62 22.42
C SER A 129 8.67 -6.47 21.38
N PRO A 130 8.48 -7.82 21.36
CA PRO A 130 9.09 -8.68 20.35
C PRO A 130 8.54 -8.36 18.96
N ASN A 131 9.42 -8.48 17.96
CA ASN A 131 9.06 -8.26 16.56
C ASN A 131 8.73 -9.58 15.88
N PHE A 132 7.65 -9.57 15.09
CA PHE A 132 7.17 -10.71 14.32
C PHE A 132 7.04 -10.35 12.85
N TYR A 133 7.11 -11.37 11.99
CA TYR A 133 6.65 -11.22 10.61
C TYR A 133 5.13 -11.24 10.61
N TRP A 134 4.53 -10.28 9.93
CA TRP A 134 3.09 -10.21 9.71
C TRP A 134 2.80 -10.54 8.26
N ILE A 135 1.71 -11.25 8.01
CA ILE A 135 1.29 -11.67 6.67
C ILE A 135 -0.22 -11.52 6.51
N ARG A 136 -0.66 -11.41 5.26
CA ARG A 136 -2.07 -11.43 4.88
C ARG A 136 -2.48 -12.86 4.56
N HIS A 137 -3.44 -13.39 5.31
CA HIS A 137 -4.18 -14.60 4.96
C HIS A 137 -5.62 -14.21 4.70
N PHE A 138 -6.03 -14.28 3.43
CA PHE A 138 -7.32 -13.76 2.99
C PHE A 138 -7.45 -12.28 3.41
N SER A 139 -8.57 -11.91 4.04
CA SER A 139 -8.80 -10.57 4.56
C SER A 139 -8.15 -10.29 5.93
N ASN A 140 -7.40 -11.23 6.51
CA ASN A 140 -6.87 -11.09 7.88
C ASN A 140 -5.36 -10.88 7.90
N THR A 141 -4.92 -9.97 8.77
CA THR A 141 -3.51 -9.81 9.14
C THR A 141 -3.20 -10.72 10.32
N VAL A 142 -2.24 -11.64 10.14
CA VAL A 142 -1.84 -12.62 11.16
C VAL A 142 -0.33 -12.65 11.34
N LYS A 143 0.12 -13.16 12.51
CA LYS A 143 1.53 -13.48 12.73
C LYS A 143 1.91 -14.69 11.89
N ALA A 144 3.04 -14.60 11.20
CA ALA A 144 3.58 -15.73 10.48
C ALA A 144 3.94 -16.86 11.45
N ASN A 145 3.55 -18.07 11.13
CA ASN A 145 4.03 -19.28 11.79
C ASN A 145 5.42 -19.65 11.26
N ARG A 146 6.06 -20.65 11.88
CA ARG A 146 7.43 -21.04 11.55
C ARG A 146 7.65 -21.42 10.06
N GLU A 147 6.68 -22.05 9.42
CA GLU A 147 6.77 -22.43 8.01
C GLU A 147 6.66 -21.21 7.11
N GLU A 148 5.73 -20.30 7.42
CA GLU A 148 5.56 -19.01 6.72
C GLU A 148 6.79 -18.10 6.89
N GLU A 149 7.40 -18.07 8.07
CA GLU A 149 8.66 -17.35 8.29
C GLU A 149 9.78 -17.89 7.39
N GLN A 150 9.89 -19.22 7.27
CA GLN A 150 10.86 -19.84 6.37
C GLN A 150 10.56 -19.53 4.91
N LEU A 151 9.27 -19.50 4.53
CA LEU A 151 8.84 -19.12 3.19
C LEU A 151 9.24 -17.68 2.88
N LEU A 152 8.91 -16.72 3.74
CA LEU A 152 9.27 -15.30 3.60
C LEU A 152 10.80 -15.10 3.46
N LEU A 153 11.57 -15.78 4.30
CA LEU A 153 13.04 -15.76 4.23
C LEU A 153 13.56 -16.38 2.92
N GLY A 154 12.91 -17.45 2.44
CA GLY A 154 13.23 -18.08 1.17
C GLY A 154 12.91 -17.21 -0.04
N MET A 155 11.80 -16.48 0.00
CA MET A 155 11.42 -15.49 -1.02
C MET A 155 12.42 -14.33 -1.07
N ALA A 156 12.88 -13.85 0.08
CA ALA A 156 13.89 -12.79 0.15
C ALA A 156 15.24 -13.19 -0.47
N ALA A 157 15.60 -14.47 -0.42
CA ALA A 157 16.82 -14.99 -1.04
C ALA A 157 16.74 -15.06 -2.58
N LYS A 158 15.55 -14.88 -3.17
CA LYS A 158 15.32 -14.94 -4.60
C LYS A 158 14.30 -13.89 -5.02
N ILE A 159 14.77 -12.74 -5.50
CA ILE A 159 13.90 -11.84 -6.27
C ILE A 159 13.34 -12.66 -7.44
N PRO A 160 12.00 -12.87 -7.54
CA PRO A 160 11.37 -13.55 -8.66
C PRO A 160 11.80 -12.91 -9.97
N PHE A 161 11.84 -13.66 -11.07
CA PHE A 161 12.30 -13.11 -12.35
C PHE A 161 11.52 -11.84 -12.74
N ASP A 162 10.20 -11.84 -12.49
CA ASP A 162 9.29 -10.75 -12.84
C ASP A 162 9.48 -9.48 -11.97
N ASP A 163 10.06 -9.62 -10.77
CA ASP A 163 10.35 -8.50 -9.86
C ASP A 163 11.77 -7.94 -10.04
N ARG A 164 12.60 -8.52 -10.93
CA ARG A 164 13.98 -8.07 -11.14
C ARG A 164 14.01 -6.83 -12.03
N ILE A 165 14.82 -5.86 -11.62
CA ILE A 165 15.14 -4.71 -12.47
C ILE A 165 15.86 -5.21 -13.72
N ASN A 166 15.33 -4.86 -14.89
CA ASN A 166 16.03 -5.06 -16.15
C ASN A 166 17.09 -3.98 -16.33
N HIS A 167 18.33 -4.26 -15.93
CA HIS A 167 19.45 -3.33 -16.05
C HIS A 167 19.86 -2.99 -17.50
N HIS A 168 19.28 -3.65 -18.50
CA HIS A 168 19.51 -3.32 -19.92
C HIS A 168 18.49 -2.32 -20.47
N ALA A 169 17.41 -2.04 -19.74
CA ALA A 169 16.40 -1.06 -20.14
C ALA A 169 16.78 0.33 -19.63
N ASP A 170 16.56 1.34 -20.46
CA ASP A 170 16.76 2.76 -20.13
C ASP A 170 15.41 3.46 -19.96
N ILE A 171 15.36 4.59 -19.25
CA ILE A 171 14.13 5.37 -19.11
C ILE A 171 13.56 5.80 -20.46
N ASN A 172 14.44 6.01 -21.45
CA ASN A 172 14.05 6.39 -22.81
C ASN A 172 13.36 5.27 -23.59
N ASP A 173 13.35 4.04 -23.08
CA ASP A 173 12.62 2.93 -23.69
C ASP A 173 11.11 2.99 -23.40
N TYR A 174 10.66 3.79 -22.42
CA TYR A 174 9.24 4.00 -22.14
C TYR A 174 8.59 4.95 -23.15
N GLU A 175 7.46 4.55 -23.71
CA GLU A 175 6.64 5.43 -24.55
C GLU A 175 5.56 6.13 -23.70
N LEU A 176 5.71 7.44 -23.50
CA LEU A 176 4.79 8.26 -22.71
C LEU A 176 3.33 8.20 -23.21
N ASN A 177 3.13 8.06 -24.53
CA ASN A 177 1.79 7.99 -25.11
C ASN A 177 1.06 6.72 -24.69
N LEU A 178 1.73 5.56 -24.70
CA LEU A 178 1.14 4.30 -24.24
C LEU A 178 0.78 4.35 -22.75
N ILE A 179 1.64 4.96 -21.93
CA ILE A 179 1.36 5.18 -20.51
C ILE A 179 0.09 6.03 -20.33
N LYS A 180 -0.02 7.14 -21.08
CA LYS A 180 -1.19 8.02 -21.04
C LYS A 180 -2.46 7.31 -21.50
N GLU A 181 -2.39 6.57 -22.60
CA GLU A 181 -3.52 5.80 -23.14
C GLU A 181 -4.00 4.78 -22.13
N PHE A 182 -3.09 4.02 -21.50
CA PHE A 182 -3.44 3.05 -20.47
C PHE A 182 -4.10 3.71 -19.25
N LEU A 183 -3.52 4.82 -18.74
CA LEU A 183 -4.09 5.55 -17.61
C LEU A 183 -5.50 6.09 -17.90
N GLN A 184 -5.75 6.51 -19.15
CA GLN A 184 -7.08 6.93 -19.60
C GLN A 184 -8.04 5.75 -19.68
N GLU A 185 -7.60 4.61 -20.23
CA GLU A 185 -8.39 3.39 -20.34
C GLU A 185 -8.91 2.90 -18.99
N ILE A 186 -8.04 2.91 -17.96
CA ILE A 186 -8.41 2.51 -16.60
C ILE A 186 -9.11 3.62 -15.79
N ASN A 187 -9.39 4.77 -16.40
CA ASN A 187 -9.93 5.96 -15.74
C ASN A 187 -9.14 6.33 -14.46
N SER A 188 -7.81 6.32 -14.54
CA SER A 188 -6.93 6.64 -13.41
C SER A 188 -7.16 8.07 -12.93
N ASP A 189 -7.16 8.29 -11.61
CA ASP A 189 -7.18 9.63 -11.03
C ASP A 189 -5.83 10.36 -11.21
N PHE A 190 -4.76 9.64 -11.61
CA PHE A 190 -3.43 10.22 -11.83
C PHE A 190 -3.38 11.08 -13.10
N THR A 191 -2.98 12.34 -12.94
CA THR A 191 -2.84 13.30 -14.05
C THR A 191 -1.37 13.63 -14.29
N ILE A 192 -0.88 13.34 -15.50
CA ILE A 192 0.46 13.72 -15.94
C ILE A 192 0.45 15.22 -16.30
N GLN A 193 1.21 16.02 -15.55
CA GLN A 193 1.34 17.46 -15.83
C GLN A 193 2.33 17.69 -16.99
N SER A 194 2.23 18.85 -17.65
CA SER A 194 3.10 19.17 -18.80
C SER A 194 4.59 19.17 -18.48
N ASN A 195 4.95 19.37 -17.21
CA ASN A 195 6.32 19.49 -16.75
C ASN A 195 6.81 18.24 -15.99
N THR A 196 5.99 17.20 -15.84
CA THR A 196 6.39 15.97 -15.16
C THR A 196 7.34 15.19 -16.07
N SER A 197 8.52 14.86 -15.56
CA SER A 197 9.52 14.06 -16.27
C SER A 197 9.09 12.60 -16.39
N LEU A 198 9.65 11.87 -17.37
CA LEU A 198 9.32 10.45 -17.56
C LEU A 198 9.81 9.62 -16.39
N GLU A 199 10.94 10.00 -15.80
CA GLU A 199 11.52 9.45 -14.57
C GLU A 199 10.52 9.55 -13.40
N GLU A 200 9.97 10.74 -13.16
CA GLU A 200 8.98 10.96 -12.10
C GLU A 200 7.73 10.10 -12.32
N ILE A 201 7.22 10.05 -13.55
CA ILE A 201 6.05 9.22 -13.90
C ILE A 201 6.36 7.74 -13.62
N SER A 202 7.49 7.25 -14.10
CA SER A 202 7.90 5.85 -13.94
C SER A 202 8.08 5.45 -12.49
N HIS A 203 8.57 6.35 -11.64
CA HIS A 203 8.66 6.12 -10.20
C HIS A 203 7.29 6.10 -9.53
N VAL A 204 6.39 7.03 -9.86
CA VAL A 204 5.04 7.07 -9.27
C VAL A 204 4.23 5.83 -9.63
N LEU A 205 4.31 5.41 -10.89
CA LEU A 205 3.66 4.20 -11.37
C LEU A 205 4.37 2.91 -10.92
N GLN A 206 5.53 3.03 -10.27
CA GLN A 206 6.40 1.92 -9.87
C GLN A 206 6.82 0.99 -11.02
N ILE A 207 6.85 1.50 -12.24
CA ILE A 207 7.29 0.76 -13.42
C ILE A 207 8.80 0.87 -13.64
N GLY A 208 9.46 1.88 -13.06
CA GLY A 208 10.92 2.10 -13.16
C GLY A 208 11.59 2.27 -11.79
N ARG A 209 12.78 1.67 -11.62
CA ARG A 209 13.59 1.70 -10.40
C ARG A 209 15.08 1.70 -10.73
N GLY A 210 15.88 2.39 -9.93
CA GLY A 210 17.33 2.51 -10.13
C GLY A 210 17.80 3.96 -10.15
N PRO A 211 19.13 4.19 -10.17
CA PRO A 211 19.72 5.50 -10.41
C PRO A 211 19.57 5.97 -11.85
#